data_AF-A0A7J4GV76-F1
#
_entry.id   AF-A0A7J4GV76-F1
#
_cell.length_a   1.000
_cell.length_b   1.000
_cell.length_c   1.000
_cell.angle_alpha   90.00
_cell.angle_beta   90.00
_cell.angle_gamma   90.00
#
_symmetry.space_group_name_H-M   'P 1'
#
loop_
_entity.id
_entity.type
_entity.pdbx_description
1 polymer ?
#
loop_
_entity_poly.entity_id
_entity_poly.type
_entity_poly.pdbx_seq_one_letter_code
_entity_poly.pdbx_strand_id
1 'polypeptide(L)'
;MRAEELEQPTLDSKQIENAIEANLKPLKRESGENPGRVYDELRDMMQTKVGIIRTESELESALMDLNDFRKRIENTSSGKSMAYNSGWHQA
;
A
#
# COMPACT_ATOMS: atom_id res chain seq x y z
N MET A 1 -25.57 -29.18 6.35
CA MET A 1 -24.40 -29.58 5.56
C MET A 1 -23.19 -28.98 6.25
N ARG A 2 -22.23 -29.79 6.69
CA ARG A 2 -21.02 -29.29 7.37
C ARG A 2 -20.07 -28.71 6.32
N ALA A 3 -19.25 -27.73 6.70
CA ALA A 3 -18.26 -27.12 5.79
C ALA A 3 -17.26 -28.16 5.22
N GLU A 4 -17.10 -29.29 5.91
CA GLU A 4 -16.27 -30.44 5.53
C GLU A 4 -16.79 -31.21 4.30
N GLU A 5 -18.07 -31.05 3.94
CA GLU A 5 -18.75 -31.80 2.86
C GLU A 5 -18.79 -31.04 1.52
N LEU A 6 -18.20 -29.85 1.44
CA LEU A 6 -18.15 -29.02 0.25
C LEU A 6 -16.79 -29.17 -0.46
N GLU A 7 -16.83 -29.47 -1.75
CA GLU A 7 -15.64 -29.51 -2.61
C GLU A 7 -15.00 -28.11 -2.61
N GLN A 8 -13.74 -28.00 -2.17
CA GLN A 8 -13.07 -26.71 -2.08
C GLN A 8 -12.67 -26.22 -3.48
N PRO A 9 -12.80 -24.91 -3.76
CA PRO A 9 -12.37 -24.36 -5.02
C PRO A 9 -10.87 -24.57 -5.21
N THR A 10 -10.48 -25.00 -6.41
CA THR A 10 -9.07 -25.12 -6.79
C THR A 10 -8.42 -23.74 -6.76
N LEU A 11 -7.28 -23.64 -6.08
CA LEU A 11 -6.50 -22.41 -6.01
C LEU A 11 -5.59 -22.26 -7.24
N ASP A 12 -5.50 -21.05 -7.78
CA ASP A 12 -4.52 -20.71 -8.81
C ASP A 12 -3.15 -20.45 -8.16
N SER A 13 -2.21 -21.38 -8.32
CA SER A 13 -0.85 -21.27 -7.80
C SER A 13 -0.14 -19.99 -8.29
N LYS A 14 -0.39 -19.55 -9.52
CA LYS A 14 0.24 -18.35 -10.07
C LYS A 14 -0.26 -17.09 -9.37
N GLN A 15 -1.55 -17.04 -9.04
CA GLN A 15 -2.11 -15.94 -8.26
C GLN A 15 -1.48 -15.88 -6.86
N ILE A 16 -1.30 -17.05 -6.22
CA ILE A 16 -0.67 -17.16 -4.90
C ILE A 16 0.78 -16.66 -4.96
N GLU A 17 1.57 -17.15 -5.91
CA GLU A 17 2.98 -16.75 -6.07
C GLU A 17 3.12 -15.25 -6.31
N ASN A 18 2.29 -14.67 -7.19
CA ASN A 18 2.29 -13.23 -7.45
C ASN A 18 1.94 -12.41 -6.20
N ALA A 19 0.98 -12.86 -5.40
CA ALA A 19 0.60 -12.17 -4.16
C ALA A 19 1.73 -12.22 -3.12
N ILE A 20 2.40 -13.36 -2.98
CA ILE A 20 3.59 -13.51 -2.13
C ILE A 20 4.71 -12.57 -2.61
N GLU A 21 5.00 -12.56 -3.91
CA GLU A 21 6.05 -11.71 -4.46
C GLU A 21 5.76 -10.23 -4.22
N ALA A 22 4.53 -9.77 -4.51
CA ALA A 22 4.12 -8.40 -4.29
C ALA A 22 4.25 -7.99 -2.81
N ASN A 23 3.81 -8.84 -1.88
CA ASN A 23 3.85 -8.59 -0.46
C ASN A 23 5.29 -8.56 0.10
N LEU A 24 6.19 -9.40 -0.42
CA LEU A 24 7.60 -9.43 0.02
C LEU A 24 8.47 -8.37 -0.67
N LYS A 25 8.00 -7.74 -1.75
CA LYS A 25 8.76 -6.76 -2.55
C LYS A 25 9.35 -5.63 -1.70
N PRO A 26 8.64 -5.00 -0.73
CA PRO A 26 9.21 -3.93 0.08
C PRO A 26 10.38 -4.36 0.96
N LEU A 27 10.36 -5.60 1.48
CA LEU A 27 11.43 -6.16 2.32
C LEU A 27 12.70 -6.47 1.51
N LYS A 28 12.56 -6.70 0.21
CA LYS A 28 13.67 -7.00 -0.71
C LYS A 28 14.36 -5.75 -1.26
N ARG A 29 13.81 -4.55 -1.05
CA ARG A 29 14.40 -3.29 -1.53
C ARG A 29 15.50 -2.84 -0.57
N GLU A 30 16.70 -2.62 -1.10
CA GLU A 30 17.87 -2.16 -0.33
C GLU A 30 17.74 -0.70 0.15
N SER A 31 16.99 0.11 -0.58
CA SER A 31 16.75 1.53 -0.26
C SER A 31 15.36 1.94 -0.70
N GLY A 32 14.84 3.00 -0.10
CA GLY A 32 13.54 3.56 -0.42
C GLY A 32 13.06 4.49 0.67
N GLU A 33 11.96 5.18 0.40
CA GLU A 33 11.31 6.00 1.41
C GLU A 33 10.66 5.12 2.50
N ASN A 34 10.58 5.62 3.73
CA ASN A 34 9.84 4.94 4.78
C ASN A 34 8.32 4.99 4.45
N PRO A 35 7.62 3.84 4.36
CA PRO A 35 6.20 3.79 3.99
C PRO A 35 5.28 4.50 4.99
N GLY A 36 5.61 4.45 6.29
CA GLY A 36 4.87 5.20 7.32
C GLY A 36 4.95 6.71 7.11
N ARG A 37 6.11 7.21 6.68
CA ARG A 37 6.29 8.63 6.33
C ARG A 37 5.44 9.02 5.12
N VAL A 38 5.45 8.21 4.06
CA VAL A 38 4.60 8.44 2.86
C VAL A 38 3.13 8.50 3.27
N TYR A 39 2.70 7.59 4.16
CA TYR A 39 1.34 7.56 4.68
C TYR A 39 0.97 8.81 5.49
N ASP A 40 1.85 9.26 6.37
CA ASP A 40 1.62 10.46 7.18
C ASP A 40 1.47 11.72 6.29
N GLU A 41 2.36 11.88 5.31
CA GLU A 41 2.30 13.01 4.38
C GLU A 41 1.07 12.94 3.46
N LEU A 42 0.67 11.73 3.03
CA LEU A 42 -0.58 11.52 2.28
C LEU A 42 -1.80 11.97 3.11
N ARG A 43 -1.85 11.58 4.39
CA ARG A 43 -2.95 11.96 5.29
C ARG A 43 -3.04 13.47 5.45
N ASP A 44 -1.90 14.15 5.61
CA ASP A 44 -1.86 15.61 5.74
C ASP A 44 -2.33 16.31 4.46
N MET A 45 -1.92 15.83 3.29
CA MET A 45 -2.41 16.33 2.00
C MET A 45 -3.93 16.14 1.86
N MET A 46 -4.44 14.94 2.18
CA MET A 46 -5.87 14.64 2.11
C MET A 46 -6.69 15.53 3.05
N GLN A 47 -6.22 15.78 4.26
CA GLN A 47 -6.87 16.68 5.21
C GLN A 47 -6.88 18.12 4.68
N THR A 48 -5.79 18.55 4.04
CA THR A 48 -5.61 19.92 3.55
C THR A 48 -6.48 20.19 2.31
N LYS A 49 -6.47 19.30 1.32
CA LYS A 49 -7.08 19.53 -0.01
C LYS A 49 -8.42 18.82 -0.22
N VAL A 50 -8.70 17.80 0.58
CA VAL A 50 -9.86 16.90 0.42
C VAL A 50 -10.65 16.80 1.75
N GLY A 51 -10.51 17.81 2.61
CA GLY A 51 -11.22 17.95 3.89
C GLY A 51 -12.73 18.14 3.75
N ILE A 52 -13.39 18.67 4.80
CA ILE A 52 -14.85 18.86 4.80
C ILE A 52 -15.28 19.90 3.76
N ILE A 53 -14.57 21.04 3.71
CA ILE A 53 -14.78 22.09 2.72
C ILE A 53 -13.76 21.88 1.60
N ARG A 54 -14.23 21.97 0.35
CA ARG A 54 -13.44 21.62 -0.84
C ARG A 54 -13.66 22.64 -1.93
N THR A 55 -12.61 22.93 -2.67
CA THR A 55 -12.67 23.74 -3.89
C THR A 55 -12.22 22.91 -5.09
N GLU A 56 -12.70 23.27 -6.29
CA GLU A 56 -12.34 22.58 -7.53
C GLU A 56 -10.82 22.54 -7.74
N SER A 57 -10.14 23.68 -7.59
CA SER A 57 -8.69 23.78 -7.79
C SER A 57 -7.88 22.95 -6.80
N GLU A 58 -8.30 22.85 -5.54
CA GLU A 58 -7.64 22.00 -4.54
C GLU A 58 -7.82 20.52 -4.86
N LEU A 59 -8.99 20.12 -5.35
CA LEU A 59 -9.26 18.73 -5.75
C LEU A 59 -8.48 18.32 -6.99
N GLU A 60 -8.40 19.19 -8.00
CA GLU A 60 -7.57 18.96 -9.18
C GLU A 60 -6.09 18.82 -8.81
N SER A 61 -5.60 19.68 -7.91
CA SER A 61 -4.24 19.57 -7.39
C SER A 61 -4.03 18.29 -6.58
N ALA A 62 -5.00 17.87 -5.76
CA ALA A 62 -4.91 16.64 -4.98
C ALA A 62 -4.82 15.39 -5.88
N LEU A 63 -5.49 15.38 -7.05
CA LEU A 63 -5.35 14.28 -8.01
C LEU A 63 -3.93 14.16 -8.55
N MET A 64 -3.26 15.28 -8.82
CA MET A 64 -1.85 15.28 -9.21
C MET A 64 -0.96 14.75 -8.08
N ASP A 65 -1.16 15.22 -6.86
CA ASP A 65 -0.40 14.76 -5.69
C ASP A 65 -0.59 13.25 -5.45
N LEU A 66 -1.81 12.74 -5.60
CA LEU A 66 -2.12 11.32 -5.46
C LEU A 66 -1.36 10.45 -6.47
N ASN A 67 -1.16 10.94 -7.71
CA ASN A 67 -0.35 10.24 -8.70
C ASN A 67 1.13 10.18 -8.28
N ASP A 68 1.63 11.22 -7.62
CA ASP A 68 3.00 11.23 -7.12
C ASP A 68 3.15 10.36 -5.86
N PHE A 69 2.16 10.34 -4.96
CA PHE A 69 2.13 9.40 -3.85
C PHE A 69 2.11 7.94 -4.31
N ARG A 70 1.41 7.61 -5.41
CA ARG A 70 1.45 6.26 -6.02
C ARG A 70 2.86 5.87 -6.46
N LYS A 71 3.61 6.79 -7.08
CA LYS A 71 5.01 6.52 -7.45
C LYS A 71 5.91 6.38 -6.23
N ARG A 72 5.66 7.16 -5.17
CA ARG A 72 6.42 7.11 -3.92
C ARG A 72 6.22 5.76 -3.22
N ILE A 73 4.98 5.28 -3.08
CA ILE A 73 4.70 4.02 -2.39
C ILE A 73 5.36 2.82 -3.09
N GLU A 74 5.40 2.82 -4.43
CA GLU A 74 6.08 1.79 -5.23
C GLU A 74 7.59 1.70 -4.98
N ASN A 75 8.19 2.75 -4.43
CA ASN A 75 9.62 2.86 -4.13
C ASN A 75 9.94 2.87 -2.63
N THR A 76 8.98 2.54 -1.77
CA THR A 76 9.21 2.46 -0.32
C THR A 76 10.04 1.24 0.07
N SER A 77 10.83 1.37 1.12
CA SER A 77 11.50 0.23 1.77
C SER A 77 11.14 0.21 3.25
N SER A 78 10.74 -0.95 3.75
CA SER A 78 10.37 -1.18 5.15
C SER A 78 11.52 -1.74 5.99
N GLY A 79 12.74 -1.79 5.43
CA GLY A 79 13.84 -2.57 6.00
C GLY A 79 13.64 -4.09 5.81
N LYS A 80 14.54 -4.90 6.37
CA LYS A 80 14.63 -6.34 6.06
C LYS A 80 13.93 -7.27 7.06
N SER A 81 13.52 -6.76 8.23
CA SER A 81 12.90 -7.59 9.27
C SER A 81 11.44 -7.90 8.95
N MET A 82 11.02 -9.15 9.13
CA MET A 82 9.60 -9.52 9.14
C MET A 82 8.98 -9.45 10.54
N ALA A 83 9.81 -9.54 11.58
CA ALA A 83 9.34 -9.53 12.97
C ALA A 83 8.95 -8.10 13.38
N TYR A 84 7.70 -7.93 13.83
CA TYR A 84 7.16 -6.68 14.36
C TYR A 84 7.41 -5.45 13.47
N ASN A 85 7.34 -5.64 12.14
CA ASN A 85 7.64 -4.57 11.18
C ASN A 85 6.38 -3.84 10.73
N SER A 86 6.03 -2.75 11.42
CA SER A 86 4.90 -1.89 11.03
C SER A 86 5.09 -1.25 9.66
N GLY A 87 6.33 -0.93 9.29
CA GLY A 87 6.65 -0.38 7.98
C GLY A 87 6.28 -1.34 6.86
N TRP A 88 6.51 -2.65 7.03
CA TRP A 88 6.12 -3.65 6.04
C TRP A 88 4.60 -3.79 5.91
N HIS A 89 3.86 -3.74 7.03
CA HIS A 89 2.41 -3.74 7.00
C HIS A 89 1.81 -2.49 6.31
N GLN A 90 2.59 -1.41 6.20
CA GLN A 90 2.18 -0.15 5.56
C GLN A 90 2.69 0.00 4.11
N ALA A 91 3.54 -0.91 3.63
CA ALA A 91 4.26 -0.80 2.35
C ALA A 91 3.56 -1.48 1.16
#